data_AF-A0AAV1RJW4-F1
#
_entry.id   AF-A0AAV1RJW4-F1
#
_cell.length_a   1.000
_cell.length_b   1.000
_cell.length_c   1.000
_cell.angle_alpha   90.00
_cell.angle_beta   90.00
_cell.angle_gamma   90.00
#
_symmetry.space_group_name_H-M   'P 1'
#
loop_
_entity.id
_entity.type
_entity.pdbx_description
1 polymer ?
#
loop_
_entity_poly.entity_id
_entity_poly.type
_entity_poly.pdbx_seq_one_letter_code
_entity_poly.pdbx_strand_id
1 'polypeptide(L)'
;MANALVSPLLEQITRIITQQVHEEVKLVMGVEKEVHKVNSNLLAIQAVPEDAERRQLKEDAVKDWINKLKEVFYDIDDVLDEWSKAILKRQTDEEAKNEKVSKKMVCSFLPSPCFCFQKVIHRHDIARKIKEVSERLDVIAKERAMYGFELYRAIEETDRFISMIQRDKSMHGY
;
A
#
# COMPACT_ATOMS: atom_id res chain seq x y z
N MET A 1 -17.17 4.42 2.72
CA MET A 1 -15.98 5.00 3.37
C MET A 1 -14.74 4.11 3.27
N ALA A 2 -14.78 2.82 3.65
CA ALA A 2 -13.59 1.96 3.61
C ALA A 2 -13.00 1.77 2.20
N ASN A 3 -13.86 1.59 1.18
CA ASN A 3 -13.42 1.45 -0.22
C ASN A 3 -12.58 2.66 -0.71
N ALA A 4 -12.95 3.87 -0.29
CA ALA A 4 -12.27 5.11 -0.66
C ALA A 4 -10.87 5.23 -0.03
N LEU A 5 -10.60 4.49 1.06
CA LEU A 5 -9.28 4.41 1.68
C LEU A 5 -8.44 3.28 1.06
N VAL A 6 -9.05 2.13 0.79
CA VAL A 6 -8.35 0.93 0.30
C VAL A 6 -7.83 1.13 -1.13
N SER A 7 -8.66 1.69 -2.01
CA SER A 7 -8.35 1.76 -3.45
C SER A 7 -7.13 2.62 -3.78
N PRO A 8 -6.99 3.86 -3.24
CA PRO A 8 -5.80 4.68 -3.51
C PRO A 8 -4.51 4.04 -2.99
N LEU A 9 -4.55 3.41 -1.81
CA LEU A 9 -3.38 2.74 -1.24
C LEU A 9 -2.99 1.50 -2.03
N LEU A 10 -3.97 0.74 -2.50
CA LEU A 10 -3.74 -0.40 -3.39
C LEU A 10 -3.07 0.04 -4.70
N GLU A 11 -3.53 1.14 -5.30
CA GLU A 11 -2.91 1.72 -6.50
C GLU A 11 -1.47 2.15 -6.23
N GLN A 12 -1.22 2.82 -5.11
CA GLN A 12 0.13 3.24 -4.72
C GLN A 12 1.08 2.06 -4.49
N ILE A 13 0.65 1.03 -3.75
CA ILE A 13 1.46 -0.16 -3.50
C ILE A 13 1.67 -0.96 -4.79
N THR A 14 0.63 -1.07 -5.63
CA THR A 14 0.76 -1.70 -6.95
C THR A 14 1.75 -0.95 -7.82
N ARG A 15 1.72 0.39 -7.82
CA ARG A 15 2.70 1.23 -8.50
C ARG A 15 4.12 0.97 -7.99
N ILE A 16 4.32 0.88 -6.68
CA ILE A 16 5.63 0.59 -6.06
C ILE A 16 6.13 -0.81 -6.43
N ILE A 17 5.25 -1.82 -6.37
CA ILE A 17 5.56 -3.20 -6.75
C ILE A 17 5.86 -3.28 -8.24
N THR A 18 5.12 -2.59 -9.10
CA THR A 18 5.31 -2.62 -10.56
C THR A 18 6.49 -1.77 -11.01
N GLN A 19 6.86 -0.73 -10.26
CA GLN A 19 8.14 -0.01 -10.41
C GLN A 19 9.36 -0.85 -9.97
N GLN A 20 9.21 -2.17 -9.73
CA GLN A 20 10.29 -3.17 -9.66
C GLN A 20 11.05 -3.35 -11.00
N VAL A 21 11.49 -2.26 -11.61
CA VAL A 21 12.65 -2.28 -12.49
C VAL A 21 13.79 -1.55 -11.77
N HIS A 22 14.34 -2.28 -10.80
CA HIS A 22 15.76 -2.31 -10.39
C HIS A 22 16.32 -1.42 -9.26
N GLU A 23 15.77 -0.26 -8.87
CA GLU A 23 16.49 0.65 -7.94
C GLU A 23 15.78 1.10 -6.65
N GLU A 24 14.45 1.20 -6.64
CA GLU A 24 13.72 1.78 -5.48
C GLU A 24 13.46 0.74 -4.37
N VAL A 25 13.04 -0.49 -4.71
CA VAL A 25 12.83 -1.59 -3.73
C VAL A 25 14.13 -2.03 -3.05
N LYS A 26 15.28 -1.87 -3.72
CA LYS A 26 16.61 -2.11 -3.14
C LYS A 26 16.97 -1.15 -2.00
N LEU A 27 16.23 -0.05 -1.82
CA LEU A 27 16.48 0.87 -0.71
C LEU A 27 16.25 0.20 0.64
N VAL A 28 15.29 -0.73 0.73
CA VAL A 28 15.03 -1.49 1.93
C VAL A 28 15.18 -2.97 1.60
N MET A 29 16.44 -3.43 1.53
CA MET A 29 16.73 -4.84 1.28
C MET A 29 15.98 -5.71 2.29
N GLY A 30 15.17 -6.66 1.79
CA GLY A 30 14.56 -7.70 2.62
C GLY A 30 13.13 -7.45 3.12
N VAL A 31 12.37 -6.51 2.54
CA VAL A 31 10.91 -6.33 2.83
C VAL A 31 9.97 -6.70 1.69
N GLU A 32 10.48 -7.34 0.63
CA GLU A 32 9.69 -7.71 -0.55
C GLU A 32 8.50 -8.61 -0.19
N LYS A 33 8.74 -9.56 0.73
CA LYS A 33 7.70 -10.46 1.22
C LYS A 33 6.62 -9.71 1.98
N GLU A 34 7.00 -8.77 2.83
CA GLU A 34 6.11 -7.95 3.64
C GLU A 34 5.25 -7.04 2.75
N VAL A 35 5.85 -6.43 1.73
CA VAL A 35 5.15 -5.60 0.73
C VAL A 35 4.14 -6.44 -0.07
N HIS A 36 4.53 -7.62 -0.54
CA HIS A 36 3.60 -8.53 -1.21
C HIS A 36 2.45 -8.97 -0.30
N LYS A 37 2.74 -9.23 0.98
CA LYS A 37 1.74 -9.61 1.98
C LYS A 37 0.75 -8.46 2.23
N VAL A 38 1.24 -7.22 2.37
CA VAL A 38 0.37 -6.04 2.49
C VAL A 38 -0.54 -5.95 1.27
N ASN A 39 0.00 -6.01 0.05
CA ASN A 39 -0.78 -5.95 -1.18
C ASN A 39 -1.88 -7.03 -1.25
N SER A 40 -1.54 -8.29 -0.93
CA SER A 40 -2.51 -9.40 -0.94
C SER A 40 -3.62 -9.19 0.09
N ASN A 41 -3.30 -8.67 1.27
CA ASN A 41 -4.30 -8.43 2.33
C ASN A 41 -5.22 -7.27 1.96
N LEU A 42 -4.67 -6.21 1.36
CA LEU A 42 -5.47 -5.09 0.85
C LEU A 42 -6.48 -5.54 -0.22
N LEU A 43 -6.05 -6.37 -1.17
CA LEU A 43 -6.95 -6.96 -2.17
C LEU A 43 -8.07 -7.78 -1.52
N ALA A 44 -7.74 -8.58 -0.50
CA ALA A 44 -8.74 -9.39 0.21
C ALA A 44 -9.77 -8.53 0.96
N ILE A 45 -9.34 -7.37 1.49
CA ILE A 45 -10.19 -6.42 2.21
C ILE A 45 -11.05 -5.59 1.23
N GLN A 46 -10.53 -5.26 0.05
CA GLN A 46 -11.27 -4.54 -1.00
C GLN A 46 -12.51 -5.31 -1.49
N ALA A 47 -12.61 -6.61 -1.24
CA ALA A 47 -13.72 -7.44 -1.67
C ALA A 47 -14.97 -7.40 -0.75
N VAL A 48 -14.93 -6.69 0.39
CA VAL A 48 -16.04 -6.61 1.37
C VAL A 48 -16.48 -5.22 1.85
N PRO A 49 -16.09 -4.08 1.25
CA PRO A 49 -16.31 -2.77 1.86
C PRO A 49 -17.79 -2.40 2.01
N GLU A 50 -18.67 -2.83 1.10
CA GLU A 50 -20.10 -2.51 1.19
C GLU A 50 -20.82 -3.25 2.33
N ASP A 51 -20.55 -4.55 2.50
CA ASP A 51 -21.13 -5.32 3.60
C ASP A 51 -20.64 -4.81 4.96
N ALA A 52 -19.34 -4.50 5.05
CA ALA A 52 -18.74 -3.93 6.24
C ALA A 52 -19.37 -2.56 6.59
N GLU A 53 -19.54 -1.67 5.61
CA GLU A 53 -20.12 -0.33 5.82
C GLU A 53 -21.59 -0.39 6.25
N ARG A 54 -22.35 -1.36 5.76
CA ARG A 54 -23.74 -1.61 6.19
C ARG A 54 -23.82 -2.15 7.61
N ARG A 55 -22.93 -3.08 7.97
CA ARG A 55 -22.97 -3.80 9.26
C ARG A 55 -22.37 -3.01 10.41
N GLN A 56 -21.43 -2.08 10.17
CA GLN A 56 -20.81 -1.26 11.22
C GLN A 56 -21.81 -0.43 12.04
N LEU A 57 -23.00 -0.15 11.51
CA LEU A 57 -24.04 0.62 12.19
C LEU A 57 -24.81 -0.20 13.22
N LYS A 58 -24.69 -1.54 13.16
CA LYS A 58 -25.49 -2.49 13.95
C LYS A 58 -24.62 -3.46 14.75
N GLU A 59 -23.39 -3.68 14.32
CA GLU A 59 -22.46 -4.64 14.92
C GLU A 59 -21.20 -3.92 15.39
N ASP A 60 -21.04 -3.76 16.70
CA ASP A 60 -19.88 -3.09 17.30
C ASP A 60 -18.57 -3.79 16.93
N ALA A 61 -18.56 -5.12 16.81
CA ALA A 61 -17.39 -5.88 16.37
C ALA A 61 -16.95 -5.52 14.93
N VAL A 62 -17.90 -5.29 14.02
CA VAL A 62 -17.60 -4.85 12.65
C VAL A 62 -17.11 -3.40 12.65
N LYS A 63 -17.69 -2.55 13.50
CA LYS A 63 -17.25 -1.16 13.67
C LYS A 63 -15.81 -1.09 14.18
N ASP A 64 -15.48 -1.90 15.19
CA ASP A 64 -14.11 -2.00 15.73
C ASP A 64 -13.14 -2.54 14.67
N TRP A 65 -13.55 -3.54 13.88
CA TRP A 65 -12.75 -4.04 12.77
C TRP A 65 -12.45 -2.95 11.72
N ILE A 66 -13.46 -2.15 11.34
CA ILE A 66 -13.26 -1.01 10.43
C ILE A 66 -12.35 0.07 11.05
N ASN A 67 -12.45 0.33 12.35
CA ASN A 67 -11.59 1.31 13.02
C ASN A 67 -10.13 0.86 13.04
N LYS A 68 -9.85 -0.41 13.40
CA LYS A 68 -8.51 -1.00 13.29
C LYS A 68 -7.95 -0.90 11.87
N LEU A 69 -8.81 -1.14 10.88
CA LEU A 69 -8.44 -1.05 9.47
C LEU A 69 -8.06 0.40 9.09
N LYS A 70 -8.81 1.40 9.55
CA LYS A 70 -8.47 2.82 9.35
C LYS A 70 -7.12 3.19 9.98
N GLU A 71 -6.86 2.74 11.20
CA GLU A 71 -5.58 2.99 11.88
C GLU A 71 -4.41 2.45 11.06
N VAL A 72 -4.50 1.18 10.61
CA VAL A 72 -3.45 0.58 9.78
C VAL A 72 -3.31 1.29 8.43
N PHE A 73 -4.39 1.87 7.88
CA PHE A 73 -4.28 2.68 6.66
C PHE A 73 -3.49 3.96 6.86
N TYR A 74 -3.66 4.66 7.98
CA TYR A 74 -2.81 5.82 8.30
C TYR A 74 -1.35 5.40 8.43
N ASP A 75 -1.09 4.28 9.10
CA ASP A 75 0.29 3.76 9.23
C ASP A 75 0.91 3.38 7.88
N ILE A 76 0.12 2.81 6.95
CA ILE A 76 0.59 2.51 5.59
C ILE A 76 0.95 3.82 4.86
N ASP A 77 0.07 4.82 4.89
CA ASP A 77 0.26 6.10 4.20
C ASP A 77 1.52 6.81 4.71
N ASP A 78 1.70 6.87 6.04
CA ASP A 78 2.90 7.44 6.68
C ASP A 78 4.19 6.73 6.23
N VAL A 79 4.17 5.39 6.15
CA VAL A 79 5.32 4.60 5.71
C VAL A 79 5.63 4.83 4.23
N LEU A 80 4.60 4.95 3.39
CA LEU A 80 4.75 5.24 1.96
C LEU A 80 5.33 6.64 1.72
N ASP A 81 4.92 7.63 2.53
CA ASP A 81 5.46 8.99 2.49
C ASP A 81 6.94 9.04 2.91
N GLU A 82 7.28 8.37 4.02
CA GLU A 82 8.67 8.25 4.49
C GLU A 82 9.56 7.56 3.46
N TRP A 83 9.05 6.50 2.84
CA TRP A 83 9.74 5.79 1.76
C TRP A 83 9.96 6.69 0.54
N SER A 84 8.92 7.37 0.07
CA SER A 84 8.98 8.28 -1.09
C SER A 84 9.99 9.40 -0.86
N LYS A 85 10.00 9.97 0.35
CA LYS A 85 10.99 10.97 0.76
C LYS A 85 12.42 10.42 0.77
N ALA A 86 12.61 9.17 1.18
CA ALA A 86 13.92 8.52 1.18
C ALA A 86 14.44 8.27 -0.25
N ILE A 87 13.56 7.94 -1.20
CA ILE A 87 13.91 7.84 -2.64
C ILE A 87 14.37 9.20 -3.16
N LEU A 88 13.53 10.24 -3.00
CA LEU A 88 13.80 11.57 -3.53
C LEU A 88 15.12 12.15 -3.00
N LYS A 89 15.35 12.02 -1.69
CA LYS A 89 16.61 12.48 -1.08
C LYS A 89 17.83 11.81 -1.69
N ARG A 90 17.73 10.53 -2.05
CA ARG A 90 18.84 9.81 -2.70
C ARG A 90 19.08 10.31 -4.11
N GLN A 91 18.03 10.53 -4.89
CA GLN A 91 18.15 11.08 -6.26
C GLN A 91 18.83 12.45 -6.23
N THR A 92 18.40 13.35 -5.33
CA THR A 92 19.04 14.67 -5.15
C THR A 92 20.49 14.57 -4.68
N ASP A 93 20.81 13.64 -3.76
CA ASP A 93 22.19 13.39 -3.31
C ASP A 93 23.09 12.88 -4.45
N GLU A 94 22.56 12.05 -5.36
CA GLU A 94 23.29 11.51 -6.51
C GLU A 94 23.47 12.57 -7.61
N GLU A 95 22.47 13.40 -7.86
CA GLU A 95 22.55 14.56 -8.76
C GLU A 95 23.58 15.60 -8.27
N ALA A 96 23.56 15.95 -6.98
CA ALA A 96 24.52 16.87 -6.38
C ALA A 96 25.97 16.34 -6.38
N LYS A 97 26.16 15.00 -6.45
CA LYS A 97 27.47 14.38 -6.64
C LYS A 97 27.93 14.44 -8.10
N ASN A 98 27.02 14.28 -9.05
CA ASN A 98 27.33 14.35 -10.48
C ASN A 98 27.67 15.78 -10.94
N GLU A 99 27.09 16.82 -10.31
CA GLU A 99 27.41 18.22 -10.60
C GLU A 99 28.79 18.67 -10.06
N LYS A 100 29.31 18.01 -9.02
CA LYS A 100 30.58 18.35 -8.35
C LYS A 100 31.83 17.66 -8.91
N VAL A 101 31.74 16.98 -10.06
CA VAL A 101 32.88 16.24 -10.66
C VAL A 101 33.96 17.16 -11.27
N SER A 102 33.78 18.48 -11.29
CA SER A 102 34.78 19.44 -11.79
C SER A 102 35.56 20.21 -10.71
N LYS A 103 35.64 19.73 -9.45
CA LYS A 103 36.67 20.20 -8.51
C LYS A 103 37.30 19.06 -7.72
N LYS A 104 38.48 18.66 -8.17
CA LYS A 104 39.47 17.84 -7.46
C LYS A 104 39.67 18.42 -6.06
N MET A 105 39.18 17.75 -5.02
CA MET A 105 39.62 17.99 -3.66
C MET A 105 40.03 16.65 -3.04
N VAL A 106 41.31 16.57 -2.71
CA VAL A 106 41.97 15.42 -2.08
C VAL A 106 41.35 15.25 -0.69
N CYS A 107 40.55 14.20 -0.49
CA CYS A 107 40.10 13.81 0.84
C CYS A 107 41.17 12.95 1.51
N SER A 108 42.11 13.60 2.18
CA SER A 108 43.01 12.98 3.14
C SER A 108 42.24 12.57 4.40
N PHE A 109 42.20 11.25 4.67
CA PHE A 109 42.15 10.65 6.01
C PHE A 109 41.21 11.26 7.06
N LEU A 110 39.90 11.05 6.91
CA LEU A 110 38.98 10.79 8.04
C LEU A 110 37.85 9.87 7.54
N PRO A 111 37.68 8.63 8.05
CA PRO A 111 36.48 7.85 7.78
C PRO A 111 35.36 8.43 8.64
N SER A 112 34.68 9.49 8.18
CA SER A 112 33.52 10.01 8.88
C SER A 112 32.43 8.94 8.90
N PRO A 113 32.06 8.37 10.06
CA PRO A 113 31.03 7.34 10.15
C PRO A 113 29.62 7.95 10.02
N CYS A 114 29.45 9.26 9.86
CA CYS A 114 28.10 9.83 9.97
C CYS A 114 27.21 9.59 8.73
N PHE A 115 27.76 9.62 7.51
CA PHE A 115 26.90 9.69 6.31
C PHE A 115 26.36 8.33 5.84
N CYS A 116 27.14 7.26 5.95
CA CYS A 116 26.69 5.92 5.56
C CYS A 116 25.80 5.29 6.62
N PHE A 117 26.11 5.50 7.91
CA PHE A 117 25.37 4.91 9.01
C PHE A 117 23.99 5.55 9.15
N GLN A 118 23.85 6.86 8.93
CA GLN A 118 22.53 7.51 8.90
C GLN A 118 21.64 6.94 7.79
N LYS A 119 22.18 6.68 6.59
CA LYS A 119 21.44 6.03 5.50
C LYS A 119 21.00 4.60 5.85
N VAL A 120 21.85 3.83 6.52
CA VAL A 120 21.54 2.45 6.95
C VAL A 120 20.49 2.44 8.06
N ILE A 121 20.58 3.35 9.04
CA ILE A 121 19.59 3.47 10.14
C ILE A 121 18.20 3.81 9.59
N HIS A 122 18.10 4.76 8.65
CA HIS A 122 16.81 5.11 8.02
C HIS A 122 16.20 3.94 7.24
N ARG A 123 17.01 3.12 6.56
CA ARG A 123 16.52 1.93 5.84
C ARG A 123 15.99 0.85 6.78
N HIS A 124 16.68 0.60 7.90
CA HIS A 124 16.21 -0.36 8.90
C HIS A 124 14.93 0.11 9.60
N ASP A 125 14.76 1.41 9.83
CA ASP A 125 13.56 1.97 10.43
C ASP A 125 12.33 1.75 9.54
N ILE A 126 12.44 2.10 8.26
CA ILE A 126 11.38 1.89 7.26
C ILE A 126 11.08 0.39 7.11
N ALA A 127 12.11 -0.47 7.09
CA ALA A 127 11.93 -1.93 7.03
C ALA A 127 11.08 -2.47 8.17
N ARG A 128 11.39 -2.00 9.39
CA ARG A 128 10.69 -2.39 10.61
C ARG A 128 9.23 -1.93 10.57
N LYS A 129 8.97 -0.69 10.16
CA LYS A 129 7.59 -0.17 10.05
C LYS A 129 6.77 -0.95 9.02
N ILE A 130 7.34 -1.27 7.86
CA ILE A 130 6.69 -2.13 6.85
C ILE A 130 6.32 -3.49 7.43
N LYS A 131 7.24 -4.10 8.18
CA LYS A 131 6.99 -5.39 8.82
C LYS A 131 5.86 -5.30 9.85
N GLU A 132 5.86 -4.28 10.70
CA GLU A 132 4.82 -4.06 11.71
C GLU A 132 3.44 -3.87 11.07
N VAL A 133 3.35 -3.03 10.05
CA VAL A 133 2.14 -2.82 9.26
C VAL A 133 1.66 -4.13 8.60
N SER A 134 2.58 -4.90 8.02
CA SER A 134 2.29 -6.18 7.38
C SER A 134 1.73 -7.21 8.37
N GLU A 135 2.25 -7.23 9.60
CA GLU A 135 1.77 -8.11 10.68
C GLU A 135 0.40 -7.66 11.19
N ARG A 136 0.19 -6.36 11.44
CA ARG A 136 -1.12 -5.83 11.89
C ARG A 136 -2.21 -6.03 10.84
N LEU A 137 -1.90 -5.76 9.58
CA LEU A 137 -2.85 -5.96 8.48
C LEU A 137 -3.22 -7.45 8.29
N ASP A 138 -2.27 -8.36 8.54
CA ASP A 138 -2.54 -9.80 8.51
C ASP A 138 -3.51 -10.26 9.61
N VAL A 139 -3.39 -9.67 10.81
CA VAL A 139 -4.35 -9.92 11.89
C VAL A 139 -5.75 -9.43 11.49
N ILE A 140 -5.86 -8.21 10.95
CA ILE A 140 -7.14 -7.65 10.49
C ILE A 140 -7.75 -8.47 9.35
N ALA A 141 -6.93 -8.92 8.40
CA ALA A 141 -7.36 -9.77 7.29
C ALA A 141 -7.82 -11.17 7.77
N LYS A 142 -7.25 -11.69 8.86
CA LYS A 142 -7.70 -12.94 9.49
C LYS A 142 -8.99 -12.75 10.30
N GLU A 143 -9.13 -11.65 11.05
CA GLU A 143 -10.36 -11.29 11.76
C GLU A 143 -11.55 -11.22 10.78
N ARG A 144 -11.33 -10.72 9.56
CA ARG A 144 -12.33 -10.72 8.47
C ARG A 144 -12.96 -12.10 8.25
N ALA A 145 -12.16 -13.16 8.29
CA ALA A 145 -12.65 -14.53 8.08
C ALA A 145 -13.61 -14.99 9.19
N MET A 146 -13.54 -14.38 10.38
CA MET A 146 -14.41 -14.71 11.52
C MET A 146 -15.77 -14.01 11.44
N TYR A 147 -15.87 -12.87 10.74
CA TYR A 147 -17.11 -12.08 10.65
C TYR A 147 -18.04 -12.49 9.50
N GLY A 148 -17.61 -13.43 8.65
CA GLY A 148 -18.44 -13.99 7.58
C GLY A 148 -18.95 -12.94 6.60
N PHE A 149 -18.15 -11.90 6.30
CA PHE A 149 -18.55 -10.84 5.37
C PHE A 149 -18.95 -11.43 4.01
N GLU A 150 -20.08 -10.96 3.47
CA GLU A 150 -20.47 -11.33 2.12
C GLU A 150 -19.47 -10.72 1.14
N LEU A 151 -18.77 -11.59 0.40
CA LEU A 151 -17.93 -11.17 -0.72
C LEU A 151 -18.83 -10.48 -1.75
N TYR A 152 -18.42 -9.32 -2.22
CA TYR A 152 -19.04 -8.72 -3.39
C TYR A 152 -18.85 -9.70 -4.56
N ARG A 153 -19.90 -10.47 -4.90
CA ARG A 153 -19.95 -11.10 -6.21
C ARG A 153 -20.10 -9.95 -7.18
N ALA A 154 -19.04 -9.66 -7.94
CA ALA A 154 -19.02 -8.75 -9.08
C ALA A 154 -20.03 -9.11 -10.20
N ILE A 155 -21.05 -9.90 -9.90
CA ILE A 155 -22.04 -10.46 -10.80
C ILE A 155 -23.30 -9.56 -10.84
N GLU A 156 -23.61 -8.79 -9.79
CA GLU A 156 -24.88 -8.04 -9.75
C GLU A 156 -24.91 -6.80 -10.66
N GLU A 157 -23.76 -6.16 -10.90
CA GLU A 157 -23.69 -5.07 -11.89
C GLU A 157 -23.73 -5.60 -13.33
N THR A 158 -23.09 -6.74 -13.61
CA THR A 158 -23.18 -7.37 -14.93
C THR A 158 -24.58 -7.89 -15.22
N ASP A 159 -25.27 -8.47 -14.25
CA ASP A 159 -26.64 -8.94 -14.44
C ASP A 159 -27.61 -7.78 -14.62
N ARG A 160 -27.45 -6.66 -13.88
CA ARG A 160 -28.26 -5.45 -14.14
C ARG A 160 -27.98 -4.85 -15.51
N PHE A 161 -26.72 -4.80 -15.93
CA PHE A 161 -26.34 -4.25 -17.24
C PHE A 161 -26.81 -5.15 -18.39
N ILE A 162 -26.69 -6.48 -18.25
CA ILE A 162 -27.21 -7.46 -19.21
C ILE A 162 -28.74 -7.41 -19.26
N SER A 163 -29.42 -7.31 -18.11
CA SER A 163 -30.87 -7.13 -18.03
C SER A 163 -31.35 -5.83 -18.68
N MET A 164 -30.56 -4.76 -18.55
CA MET A 164 -30.85 -3.45 -19.14
C MET A 164 -30.67 -3.48 -20.67
N ILE A 165 -29.61 -4.13 -21.16
CA ILE A 165 -29.36 -4.34 -22.59
C ILE A 165 -30.42 -5.25 -23.23
N GLN A 166 -30.85 -6.31 -22.53
CA GLN A 166 -31.89 -7.21 -23.02
C GLN A 166 -33.27 -6.53 -23.09
N ARG A 167 -33.58 -5.65 -22.13
CA ARG A 167 -34.82 -4.86 -22.13
C ARG A 167 -34.86 -3.82 -23.26
N ASP A 168 -33.72 -3.21 -23.60
CA ASP A 168 -33.61 -2.21 -24.67
C ASP A 168 -33.71 -2.84 -26.08
N LYS A 169 -33.16 -4.05 -26.27
CA LYS A 169 -33.31 -4.84 -27.51
C LYS A 169 -34.74 -5.32 -27.76
N SER A 170 -35.54 -5.55 -26.71
CA SER A 170 -36.94 -5.97 -26.86
C SER A 170 -37.89 -4.83 -27.25
N MET A 171 -37.47 -3.56 -27.12
CA MET A 171 -38.27 -2.39 -27.46
C MET A 171 -38.09 -1.94 -28.92
N HIS A 172 -37.00 -2.35 -29.57
CA HIS A 172 -36.67 -2.01 -30.95
C HIS A 172 -36.78 -3.24 -31.86
N GLY A 173 -37.96 -3.86 -31.86
CA GLY A 173 -38.26 -5.01 -32.71
C GLY A 173 -37.95 -4.73 -34.18
N TYR A 174 -37.18 -5.64 -34.78
CA TYR A 174 -37.14 -5.87 -36.22
C TYR A 174 -38.11 -7.00 -36.57
#